data_AF-A0A959YW88-F1
#
_entry.id   AF-A0A959YW88-F1
#
_cell.length_a   1.000
_cell.length_b   1.000
_cell.length_c   1.000
_cell.angle_alpha   90.00
_cell.angle_beta   90.00
_cell.angle_gamma   90.00
#
_symmetry.space_group_name_H-M   'P 1'
#
loop_
_entity.id
_entity.type
_entity.pdbx_description
1 polymer ?
#
loop_
_entity_poly.entity_id
_entity_poly.type
_entity_poly.pdbx_seq_one_letter_code
_entity_poly.pdbx_strand_id
1 'polypeptide(L)'
;MPNPLPALLLLLTACAQAQPGVQVFQPNPLYEVPIIYESPGDSMDFAHFREGIKVMDPPSETGVHGPGGYLLVWEDRLQGGMRVVTRGNGEWLKDHAMVGPSGFGPFQSPFRTAEGKRGVMVTHEWPCALVCVVTSYYVEE
;
A
#
# COMPACT_ATOMS: atom_id res chain seq x y z
N MET A 1 26.74 -31.77 44.74
CA MET A 1 26.17 -31.83 43.39
C MET A 1 25.41 -30.52 43.14
N PRO A 2 25.91 -29.60 42.29
CA PRO A 2 25.15 -28.41 41.91
C PRO A 2 24.54 -28.55 40.50
N ASN A 3 23.25 -28.20 40.40
CA ASN A 3 22.43 -28.13 39.19
C ASN A 3 22.96 -27.08 38.19
N PRO A 4 23.20 -27.42 36.90
CA PRO A 4 23.54 -26.45 35.87
C PRO A 4 22.28 -26.08 35.07
N LEU A 5 21.42 -25.21 35.61
CA LEU A 5 20.17 -24.82 34.93
C LEU A 5 19.95 -23.33 34.60
N PRO A 6 20.90 -22.38 34.73
CA PRO A 6 20.61 -21.00 34.28
C PRO A 6 21.25 -20.61 32.94
N ALA A 7 22.09 -21.46 32.31
CA ALA A 7 22.87 -21.04 31.14
C ALA A 7 22.16 -21.21 29.79
N LEU A 8 21.15 -22.08 29.68
CA LEU A 8 20.53 -22.40 28.39
C LEU A 8 19.46 -21.40 27.94
N LEU A 9 18.89 -20.61 28.86
CA LEU A 9 17.82 -19.64 28.56
C LEU A 9 18.32 -18.31 27.99
N LEU A 10 19.63 -18.03 28.09
CA LEU A 10 20.21 -16.75 27.65
C LEU A 10 20.69 -16.75 26.20
N LEU A 11 20.67 -17.90 25.51
CA LEU A 11 21.16 -18.03 24.13
C LEU A 11 20.06 -17.98 23.07
N LEU A 12 18.77 -18.01 23.46
CA LEU A 12 17.64 -17.97 22.52
C LEU A 12 17.20 -16.55 22.15
N THR A 13 17.65 -15.53 22.86
CA THR A 13 17.24 -14.12 22.66
C THR A 13 18.12 -13.34 21.68
N ALA A 14 19.19 -13.93 21.15
CA ALA A 14 20.14 -13.25 20.25
C ALA A 14 19.80 -13.38 18.76
N CYS A 15 18.74 -14.10 18.39
CA CYS A 15 18.26 -14.20 17.01
C CYS A 15 17.03 -13.31 16.73
N ALA A 16 16.85 -12.23 17.48
CA ALA A 16 15.94 -11.15 17.07
C ALA A 16 16.65 -10.33 15.98
N GLN A 17 16.57 -10.82 14.74
CA GLN A 17 17.05 -10.11 13.57
C GLN A 17 16.45 -8.71 13.54
N ALA A 18 17.31 -7.69 13.49
CA ALA A 18 16.92 -6.37 13.05
C ALA A 18 16.36 -6.50 11.63
N GLN A 19 15.03 -6.55 11.52
CA GLN A 19 14.39 -6.43 10.21
C GLN A 19 14.65 -4.98 9.75
N PRO A 20 15.24 -4.77 8.55
CA PRO A 20 15.36 -3.44 7.99
C PRO A 20 13.96 -2.83 7.95
N GLY A 21 13.84 -1.59 8.43
CA GLY A 21 12.56 -0.93 8.69
C GLY A 21 11.62 -0.98 7.50
N VAL A 22 10.77 -2.00 7.48
CA VAL A 22 9.58 -2.02 6.64
C VAL A 22 8.69 -0.95 7.26
N GLN A 23 8.53 0.18 6.58
CA GLN A 23 7.43 1.07 6.89
C GLN A 23 6.15 0.33 6.56
N VAL A 24 5.63 -0.38 7.56
CA VAL A 24 4.25 -0.86 7.54
C VAL A 24 3.42 0.41 7.45
N PHE A 25 2.69 0.57 6.35
CA PHE A 25 1.73 1.65 6.20
C PHE A 25 0.79 1.61 7.41
N GLN A 26 0.99 2.52 8.37
CA GLN A 26 0.07 2.67 9.46
C GLN A 26 -1.11 3.48 8.93
N PRO A 27 -2.35 2.96 8.96
CA PRO A 27 -3.50 3.78 8.64
C PRO A 27 -3.48 5.00 9.56
N ASN A 28 -3.63 6.18 8.97
CA ASN A 28 -3.66 7.43 9.73
C ASN A 28 -4.86 7.37 10.72
N PRO A 29 -4.63 7.43 12.04
CA PRO A 29 -5.68 7.27 13.04
C PRO A 29 -6.74 8.40 13.01
N LEU A 30 -6.52 9.46 12.23
CA LEU A 30 -7.49 10.54 12.05
C LEU A 30 -8.67 10.19 11.14
N TYR A 31 -8.67 9.00 10.51
CA TYR A 31 -9.72 8.59 9.56
C TYR A 31 -10.21 7.16 9.81
N GLU A 32 -10.53 6.82 11.06
CA GLU A 32 -11.30 5.60 11.40
C GLU A 32 -12.75 5.74 10.92
N VAL A 33 -12.93 5.70 9.61
CA VAL A 33 -14.24 5.67 8.96
C VAL A 33 -14.57 4.23 8.56
N PRO A 34 -15.84 3.80 8.67
CA PRO A 34 -16.25 2.49 8.19
C PRO A 34 -15.87 2.31 6.72
N ILE A 35 -15.27 1.15 6.40
CA ILE A 35 -14.93 0.78 5.03
C ILE A 35 -16.12 0.05 4.42
N ILE A 36 -16.60 0.57 3.30
CA ILE A 36 -17.61 -0.07 2.47
C ILE A 36 -16.89 -0.80 1.34
N TYR A 37 -17.20 -2.07 1.15
CA TYR A 37 -16.72 -2.86 0.01
C TYR A 37 -17.85 -3.05 -0.98
N GLU A 38 -17.55 -3.04 -2.27
CA GLU A 38 -18.55 -3.27 -3.33
C GLU A 38 -19.16 -4.68 -3.25
N SER A 39 -18.33 -5.69 -2.94
CA SER A 39 -18.78 -7.04 -2.62
C SER A 39 -18.16 -7.57 -1.32
N PRO A 40 -18.80 -8.55 -0.64
CA PRO A 40 -18.22 -9.17 0.55
C PRO A 40 -16.87 -9.84 0.30
N GLY A 41 -16.66 -10.45 -0.88
CA GLY A 41 -15.40 -11.11 -1.24
C GLY A 41 -14.23 -10.13 -1.35
N ASP A 42 -14.50 -8.90 -1.77
CA ASP A 42 -13.46 -7.87 -1.91
C ASP A 42 -12.81 -7.49 -0.58
N SER A 43 -13.52 -7.65 0.54
CA SER A 43 -12.98 -7.31 1.86
C SER A 43 -11.75 -8.13 2.24
N MET A 44 -11.81 -9.46 2.04
CA MET A 44 -10.69 -10.36 2.34
C MET A 44 -9.59 -10.22 1.29
N ASP A 45 -9.97 -10.17 0.01
CA ASP A 45 -8.99 -10.05 -1.09
C ASP A 45 -8.19 -8.76 -0.99
N PHE A 46 -8.85 -7.63 -0.70
CA PHE A 46 -8.17 -6.36 -0.51
C PHE A 46 -7.29 -6.35 0.73
N ALA A 47 -7.76 -6.91 1.85
CA ALA A 47 -6.95 -7.02 3.06
C ALA A 47 -5.67 -7.83 2.81
N HIS A 48 -5.78 -9.01 2.19
CA HIS A 48 -4.64 -9.83 1.82
C HIS A 48 -3.70 -9.13 0.83
N PHE A 49 -4.24 -8.45 -0.18
CA PHE A 49 -3.46 -7.63 -1.10
C PHE A 49 -2.68 -6.55 -0.35
N ARG A 50 -3.36 -5.77 0.52
CA ARG A 50 -2.79 -4.67 1.31
C ARG A 50 -1.71 -5.10 2.29
N GLU A 51 -1.88 -6.25 2.95
CA GLU A 51 -0.89 -6.85 3.85
C GLU A 51 0.36 -7.32 3.10
N GLY A 52 0.17 -7.77 1.86
CA GLY A 52 1.25 -8.23 0.98
C GLY A 52 2.10 -7.11 0.37
N ILE A 53 1.63 -5.86 0.39
CA ILE A 53 2.34 -4.72 -0.18
C ILE A 53 3.58 -4.39 0.64
N LYS A 54 4.73 -4.36 -0.06
CA LYS A 54 5.97 -3.78 0.46
C LYS A 54 6.23 -2.47 -0.27
N VAL A 55 6.00 -1.36 0.42
CA VAL A 55 6.31 -0.03 -0.11
C VAL A 55 7.82 0.09 -0.27
N MET A 56 8.25 0.52 -1.45
CA MET A 56 9.66 0.71 -1.77
C MET A 56 10.00 2.19 -1.64
N ASP A 57 11.24 2.49 -1.27
CA ASP A 57 11.75 3.85 -1.35
C ASP A 57 11.60 4.36 -2.80
N PRO A 58 11.24 5.64 -3.00
CA PRO A 58 11.15 6.20 -4.34
C PRO A 58 12.49 5.99 -5.05
N PRO A 59 12.52 5.35 -6.23
CA PRO A 59 13.75 5.27 -7.00
C PRO A 59 14.23 6.69 -7.28
N SER A 60 15.53 6.91 -7.14
CA SER A 60 16.16 8.22 -7.34
C SER A 60 15.84 8.82 -8.69
N GLU A 61 15.51 8.00 -9.69
CA GLU A 61 15.02 8.41 -11.01
C GLU A 61 14.00 7.36 -11.56
N THR A 62 12.86 7.83 -12.07
CA THR A 62 12.05 7.23 -13.17
C THR A 62 11.50 5.80 -13.10
N GLY A 63 11.47 5.13 -11.94
CA GLY A 63 11.13 3.69 -11.87
C GLY A 63 9.71 3.21 -12.20
N VAL A 64 8.78 4.07 -12.65
CA VAL A 64 7.48 3.62 -13.19
C VAL A 64 7.55 3.33 -14.70
N HIS A 65 8.67 3.64 -15.36
CA HIS A 65 8.89 3.33 -16.78
C HIS A 65 9.58 1.97 -16.95
N GLY A 66 8.84 0.89 -16.73
CA GLY A 66 9.26 -0.47 -17.06
C GLY A 66 8.73 -0.93 -18.42
N PRO A 67 9.37 -1.89 -19.11
CA PRO A 67 8.77 -2.57 -20.25
C PRO A 67 7.62 -3.46 -19.74
N GLY A 68 6.41 -2.91 -19.72
CA GLY A 68 5.23 -3.53 -19.13
C GLY A 68 4.34 -2.44 -18.55
N GLY A 69 3.08 -2.37 -18.98
CA GLY A 69 2.14 -1.42 -18.38
C GLY A 69 1.72 -1.88 -16.99
N TYR A 70 1.02 -1.01 -16.27
CA TYR A 70 0.42 -1.35 -14.99
C TYR A 70 -1.10 -1.32 -15.09
N LEU A 71 -1.77 -2.36 -14.61
CA LEU A 71 -3.23 -2.50 -14.63
C LEU A 71 -3.80 -2.11 -13.28
N LEU A 72 -4.91 -1.38 -13.28
CA LEU A 72 -5.65 -1.01 -12.08
C LEU A 72 -6.25 -2.26 -11.44
N VAL A 73 -5.82 -2.58 -10.22
CA VAL A 73 -6.31 -3.75 -9.47
C VAL A 73 -7.22 -3.40 -8.30
N TRP A 74 -7.05 -2.21 -7.71
CA TRP A 74 -7.85 -1.72 -6.59
C TRP A 74 -7.94 -0.20 -6.59
N GLU A 75 -9.07 0.32 -6.12
CA GLU A 75 -9.22 1.73 -5.75
C GLU A 75 -9.75 1.83 -4.33
N ASP A 76 -9.14 2.72 -3.56
CA ASP A 76 -9.50 3.05 -2.18
C ASP A 76 -9.81 4.54 -2.11
N ARG A 77 -11.10 4.86 -1.98
CA ARG A 77 -11.62 6.22 -2.03
C ARG A 77 -12.11 6.64 -0.66
N LEU A 78 -11.55 7.71 -0.11
CA LEU A 78 -12.10 8.43 1.03
C LEU A 78 -12.77 9.70 0.49
N GLN A 79 -14.08 9.84 0.69
CA GLN A 79 -14.82 11.03 0.28
C GLN A 79 -15.79 11.44 1.38
N GLY A 80 -15.59 12.64 1.95
CA GLY A 80 -16.55 13.23 2.89
C GLY A 80 -16.80 12.37 4.14
N GLY A 81 -15.79 11.64 4.63
CA GLY A 81 -15.90 10.76 5.79
C GLY A 81 -16.43 9.35 5.48
N MET A 82 -16.58 9.00 4.20
CA MET A 82 -16.92 7.65 3.76
C MET A 82 -15.73 7.05 3.02
N ARG A 83 -15.32 5.82 3.39
CA ARG A 83 -14.28 5.09 2.69
C ARG A 83 -14.89 3.92 1.92
N VAL A 84 -14.60 3.86 0.63
CA VAL A 84 -15.09 2.81 -0.27
C VAL A 84 -13.90 2.16 -0.96
N VAL A 85 -13.84 0.83 -0.93
CA VAL A 85 -12.84 0.04 -1.64
C VAL A 85 -13.54 -0.77 -2.73
N THR A 86 -13.02 -0.67 -3.96
CA THR A 86 -13.57 -1.34 -5.14
C THR A 86 -12.48 -2.06 -5.92
N ARG A 87 -12.85 -3.17 -6.56
CA ARG A 87 -11.96 -3.87 -7.50
C ARG A 87 -11.62 -2.92 -8.66
N GLY A 88 -10.36 -2.95 -9.08
CA GLY A 88 -9.94 -2.26 -10.29
C GLY A 88 -10.57 -2.91 -11.52
N ASN A 89 -10.83 -2.10 -12.54
CA ASN A 89 -11.39 -2.56 -13.81
C ASN A 89 -10.33 -3.06 -14.81
N GLY A 90 -9.06 -3.14 -14.40
CA GLY A 90 -7.95 -3.50 -15.27
C GLY A 90 -7.56 -2.39 -16.26
N GLU A 91 -7.99 -1.15 -16.06
CA GLU A 91 -7.50 -0.05 -16.90
C GLU A 91 -5.99 0.16 -16.72
N TRP A 92 -5.32 0.38 -17.83
CA TRP A 92 -3.91 0.74 -17.85
C TRP A 92 -3.68 2.08 -17.14
N LEU A 93 -2.57 2.17 -16.41
CA LEU A 93 -2.06 3.43 -15.90
C LEU A 93 -1.78 4.38 -17.07
N LYS A 94 -2.43 5.54 -17.04
CA LYS A 94 -2.32 6.56 -18.09
C LYS A 94 -1.39 7.68 -17.61
N ASP A 95 -0.64 8.28 -18.52
CA ASP A 95 0.31 9.37 -18.19
C ASP A 95 -0.36 10.55 -17.45
N HIS A 96 -1.62 10.84 -17.75
CA HIS A 96 -2.36 11.91 -17.07
C HIS A 96 -2.80 11.54 -15.64
N ALA A 97 -2.90 10.25 -15.29
CA ALA A 97 -3.09 9.85 -13.89
C ALA A 97 -1.83 10.16 -13.06
N MET A 98 -0.67 10.33 -13.72
CA MET A 98 0.59 10.72 -13.10
C MET A 98 0.74 12.23 -12.94
N VAL A 99 -0.17 13.03 -13.53
CA VAL A 99 -0.13 14.49 -13.53
C VAL A 99 -1.44 15.03 -12.97
N GLY A 100 -1.42 15.48 -11.72
CA GLY A 100 -2.62 15.96 -11.02
C GLY A 100 -3.14 17.29 -11.58
N PRO A 101 -4.43 17.61 -11.38
CA PRO A 101 -5.03 18.84 -11.89
C PRO A 101 -4.56 20.13 -11.16
N SER A 102 -3.64 20.04 -10.20
CA SER A 102 -3.15 21.18 -9.41
C SER A 102 -1.64 21.10 -9.19
N GLY A 103 -1.02 22.19 -8.74
CA GLY A 103 0.40 22.24 -8.35
C GLY A 103 0.81 21.25 -7.24
N PHE A 104 -0.17 20.53 -6.66
CA PHE A 104 0.01 19.32 -5.88
C PHE A 104 -0.28 18.12 -6.79
N GLY A 105 0.73 17.64 -7.52
CA GLY A 105 0.63 16.40 -8.30
C GLY A 105 0.30 15.20 -7.39
N PRO A 106 -0.16 14.06 -7.95
CA PRO A 106 -0.43 12.87 -7.16
C PRO A 106 0.81 12.39 -6.43
N PHE A 107 0.63 11.86 -5.22
CA PHE A 107 1.69 11.14 -4.53
C PHE A 107 1.83 9.75 -5.16
N GLN A 108 3.03 9.46 -5.65
CA GLN A 108 3.35 8.18 -6.25
C GLN A 108 4.26 7.41 -5.32
N SER A 109 3.94 6.14 -5.09
CA SER A 109 4.75 5.28 -4.25
C SER A 109 4.86 3.89 -4.88
N PRO A 110 6.06 3.48 -5.33
CA PRO A 110 6.26 2.16 -5.88
C PRO A 110 6.18 1.10 -4.78
N PHE A 111 5.73 -0.09 -5.15
CA PHE A 111 5.65 -1.21 -4.22
C PHE A 111 5.92 -2.56 -4.90
N ARG A 112 6.06 -3.59 -4.07
CA ARG A 112 6.05 -5.00 -4.49
C ARG A 112 4.84 -5.72 -3.91
N THR A 113 4.14 -6.52 -4.71
CA THR A 113 3.08 -7.42 -4.22
C THR A 113 3.69 -8.56 -3.40
N ALA A 114 2.83 -9.33 -2.72
CA ALA A 114 3.26 -10.57 -2.05
C ALA A 114 3.93 -11.57 -3.02
N GLU A 115 3.50 -11.58 -4.29
CA GLU A 115 4.12 -12.43 -5.33
C GLU A 115 5.38 -11.80 -5.96
N GLY A 116 5.79 -10.61 -5.51
CA GLY A 116 6.97 -9.91 -6.03
C GLY A 116 6.75 -9.10 -7.31
N LYS A 117 5.52 -9.01 -7.82
CA LYS A 117 5.19 -8.14 -8.96
C LYS A 117 5.43 -6.67 -8.62
N ARG A 118 5.84 -5.87 -9.61
CA ARG A 118 5.93 -4.42 -9.44
C ARG A 118 4.53 -3.81 -9.37
N GLY A 119 4.39 -2.77 -8.57
CA GLY A 119 3.20 -1.95 -8.58
C GLY A 119 3.52 -0.50 -8.27
N VAL A 120 2.54 0.36 -8.54
CA VAL A 120 2.58 1.77 -8.20
C VAL A 120 1.25 2.16 -7.56
N MET A 121 1.34 2.80 -6.39
CA MET A 121 0.23 3.50 -5.77
C MET A 121 0.22 4.92 -6.29
N VAL A 122 -0.94 5.37 -6.77
CA VAL A 122 -1.16 6.76 -7.18
C VAL A 122 -2.24 7.33 -6.28
N THR A 123 -1.87 8.33 -5.47
CA THR A 123 -2.79 8.98 -4.53
C THR A 123 -3.10 10.38 -5.00
N HIS A 124 -4.37 10.64 -5.31
CA HIS A 124 -4.88 11.96 -5.59
C HIS A 124 -5.60 12.49 -4.37
N GLU A 125 -5.21 13.69 -3.94
CA GLU A 125 -5.88 14.42 -2.87
C GLU A 125 -6.43 15.72 -3.42
N TRP A 126 -7.66 16.08 -3.03
CA TRP A 126 -8.22 17.39 -3.35
C TRP A 126 -9.13 17.86 -2.22
N PRO A 127 -9.27 19.18 -2.04
CA PRO A 127 -10.17 19.72 -1.04
C PRO A 127 -11.62 19.40 -1.40
N CYS A 128 -12.40 18.96 -0.42
CA CYS A 128 -13.85 18.89 -0.47
C CYS A 128 -14.42 19.32 0.90
N ALA A 129 -15.70 19.07 1.21
CA ALA A 129 -16.25 19.49 2.52
C ALA A 129 -15.48 18.93 3.73
N LEU A 130 -14.79 17.80 3.54
CA LEU A 130 -13.74 17.28 4.43
C LEU A 130 -12.47 17.04 3.60
N VAL A 131 -12.02 15.79 3.52
CA VAL A 131 -10.90 15.35 2.71
C VAL A 131 -11.41 14.36 1.68
N CYS A 132 -10.94 14.53 0.44
CA CYS A 132 -11.19 13.62 -0.65
C CYS A 132 -9.86 13.07 -1.14
N VAL A 133 -9.67 11.76 -0.96
CA VAL A 133 -8.46 11.03 -1.31
C VAL A 133 -8.87 9.82 -2.13
N VAL A 134 -8.21 9.61 -3.26
CA VAL A 134 -8.32 8.36 -4.03
C VAL A 134 -6.94 7.78 -4.17
N THR A 135 -6.75 6.58 -3.63
CA THR A 135 -5.54 5.78 -3.83
C THR A 135 -5.86 4.67 -4.82
N SER A 136 -5.24 4.72 -5.98
CA SER A 136 -5.34 3.71 -7.02
C SER A 136 -4.09 2.83 -6.99
N TYR A 137 -4.29 1.51 -6.95
CA TYR A 137 -3.22 0.53 -6.94
C TYR A 137 -3.12 -0.10 -8.33
N TYR A 138 -1.97 0.07 -8.97
CA TYR A 138 -1.68 -0.54 -10.26
C TYR A 138 -0.59 -1.59 -10.11
N VAL A 139 -0.73 -2.73 -10.79
CA VAL A 139 0.23 -3.85 -10.76
C VAL A 139 0.67 -4.17 -12.18
N GLU A 140 1.94 -4.49 -12.34
CA GLU A 140 2.55 -4.93 -13.60
C GLU A 140 1.86 -6.21 -14.12
N GLU A 141 1.52 -6.21 -15.42
CA GLU A 141 1.02 -7.41 -16.11
C GLU A 141 2.10 -8.50 -16.22
#